data_AF-A0A6J2BD76-F1
#
_entry.id   AF-A0A6J2BD76-F1
#
_cell.length_a   1.000
_cell.length_b   1.000
_cell.length_c   1.000
_cell.angle_alpha   90.00
_cell.angle_beta   90.00
_cell.angle_gamma   90.00
#
_symmetry.space_group_name_H-M   'P 1'
#
loop_
_entity.id
_entity.type
_entity.pdbx_description
1 polymer ?
#
loop_
_entity_poly.entity_id
_entity_poly.type
_entity_poly.pdbx_seq_one_letter_code
_entity_poly.pdbx_strand_id
1 'polypeptide(L)'
;MYKRGLVQVWSLEQPEWHCRIDEGSAGLVASCWSPDGRHILNTTEFHLRITVWSLCTKSVSYIKYPKACQQGIAFTRDGRYMALAERRDCKDHVSIFVCSDWQLLRHFDTETQDLAGIEWAPNGCVLAVWDTCLEYKVLLYSLDGRLLSAYCAYEWSLGVKAVAWSPSSQFLAVGSYDGKVRILNHVTWKMITEFGHPATVNNPKTVVYKEAEKNPQLALGRLAFPAPRAAASPASNTESKYEIASAPVSLQTLKPIADRANPKIGVGALAFSPDNYFLATRSDSVPNAVWIWDIQKLRLFVVLEQLSPVRSFQWDPQQPRLAICTGGSKVYLWSPAGCLSVQVPGEGDFQVLSLCWHFSGDSMALLSKDHFCLCFLETEERVGTAFGRPGDHT
;
A
#
# COMPACT_ATOMS: atom_id res chain seq x y z
N MET A 1 -31.56 12.81 13.79
CA MET A 1 -30.37 13.57 14.24
C MET A 1 -29.27 13.29 13.22
N TYR A 2 -29.00 14.21 12.30
CA TYR A 2 -27.96 14.00 11.27
C TYR A 2 -26.58 13.95 11.94
N LYS A 3 -25.76 12.96 11.59
CA LYS A 3 -24.38 12.88 12.07
C LYS A 3 -23.61 14.07 11.49
N ARG A 4 -23.03 14.91 12.33
CA ARG A 4 -22.17 16.02 11.86
C ARG A 4 -20.79 15.48 11.51
N GLY A 5 -20.33 15.78 10.30
CA GLY A 5 -18.97 15.49 9.88
C GLY A 5 -18.00 16.43 10.57
N LEU A 6 -17.12 15.89 11.41
CA LEU A 6 -16.14 16.67 12.15
C LEU A 6 -14.74 16.21 11.83
N VAL A 7 -13.86 17.16 11.51
CA VAL A 7 -12.41 16.92 11.49
C VAL A 7 -11.79 17.63 12.68
N GLN A 8 -10.95 16.90 13.41
CA GLN A 8 -10.13 17.43 14.48
C GLN A 8 -8.67 17.27 14.09
N VAL A 9 -7.91 18.32 14.33
CA VAL A 9 -6.48 18.40 14.03
C VAL A 9 -5.76 18.71 15.34
N TRP A 10 -4.72 17.96 15.63
CA TRP A 10 -3.91 18.11 16.84
C TRP A 10 -2.45 18.32 16.45
N SER A 11 -1.72 19.10 17.25
CA SER A 11 -0.27 19.19 17.14
C SER A 11 0.40 18.19 18.08
N LEU A 12 1.38 17.45 17.58
CA LEU A 12 2.18 16.53 18.38
C LEU A 12 3.20 17.27 19.26
N GLU A 13 3.66 18.45 18.82
CA GLU A 13 4.63 19.27 19.54
C GLU A 13 3.96 20.25 20.52
N GLN A 14 2.73 20.66 20.22
CA GLN A 14 1.98 21.64 20.99
C GLN A 14 0.61 21.06 21.39
N PRO A 15 0.52 20.32 22.51
CA PRO A 15 -0.71 19.62 22.92
C PRO A 15 -1.92 20.53 23.09
N GLU A 16 -1.70 21.79 23.45
CA GLU A 16 -2.76 22.80 23.60
C GLU A 16 -3.34 23.25 22.26
N TRP A 17 -2.55 23.17 21.19
CA TRP A 17 -3.01 23.55 19.86
C TRP A 17 -3.87 22.44 19.27
N HIS A 18 -5.12 22.77 19.00
CA HIS A 18 -6.04 21.91 18.27
C HIS A 18 -6.98 22.76 17.40
N CYS A 19 -7.36 22.21 16.26
CA CYS A 19 -8.32 22.81 15.35
C CYS A 19 -9.53 21.88 15.19
N ARG A 20 -10.72 22.48 15.10
CA ARG A 20 -11.98 21.77 14.84
C ARG A 20 -12.62 22.36 13.58
N ILE A 21 -12.82 21.52 12.59
CA ILE A 21 -13.46 21.86 11.31
C ILE A 21 -14.82 21.16 11.26
N ASP A 22 -15.89 21.95 11.11
CA ASP A 22 -17.27 21.48 10.98
C ASP A 22 -17.74 21.73 9.55
N GLU A 23 -17.96 20.67 8.77
CA GLU A 23 -18.55 20.76 7.41
C GLU A 23 -20.08 21.00 7.45
N GLY A 24 -20.66 21.11 8.64
CA GLY A 24 -22.06 21.38 8.85
C GLY A 24 -22.95 20.26 8.32
N SER A 25 -24.05 20.64 7.68
CA SER A 25 -25.04 19.71 7.13
C SER A 25 -24.63 19.04 5.82
N ALA A 26 -23.48 19.42 5.22
CA ALA A 26 -22.99 18.81 3.99
C ALA A 26 -22.41 17.40 4.21
N GLY A 27 -22.17 17.01 5.47
CA GLY A 27 -21.56 15.74 5.83
C GLY A 27 -20.08 15.65 5.44
N LEU A 28 -19.44 14.55 5.81
CA LEU A 28 -18.02 14.31 5.58
C LEU A 28 -17.81 12.82 5.25
N VAL A 29 -17.17 12.56 4.11
CA VAL A 29 -16.86 11.18 3.65
C VAL A 29 -15.37 10.90 3.76
N ALA A 30 -14.53 11.87 3.44
CA ALA A 30 -13.07 11.72 3.50
C ALA A 30 -12.41 13.04 3.88
N SER A 31 -11.24 12.94 4.52
CA SER A 31 -10.38 14.07 4.80
C SER A 31 -8.93 13.69 4.50
N CYS A 32 -8.16 14.60 3.91
CA CYS A 32 -6.73 14.40 3.70
C CYS A 32 -5.96 15.71 3.90
N TRP A 33 -4.68 15.55 4.26
CA TRP A 33 -3.73 16.65 4.30
C TRP A 33 -3.28 17.02 2.89
N SER A 34 -3.07 18.31 2.65
CA SER A 34 -2.20 18.74 1.56
C SER A 34 -0.74 18.36 1.86
N PRO A 35 0.11 18.13 0.84
CA PRO A 35 1.51 17.76 1.03
C PRO A 35 2.34 18.79 1.81
N ASP A 36 1.94 20.07 1.79
CA ASP A 36 2.60 21.14 2.53
C ASP A 36 2.27 21.16 4.04
N GLY A 37 1.33 20.31 4.50
CA GLY A 37 0.87 20.26 5.88
C GLY A 37 0.12 21.51 6.36
N ARG A 38 -0.27 22.41 5.44
CA ARG A 38 -0.92 23.69 5.78
C ARG A 38 -2.41 23.70 5.48
N HIS A 39 -2.90 22.74 4.70
CA HIS A 39 -4.29 22.63 4.31
C HIS A 39 -4.89 21.26 4.63
N ILE A 40 -6.18 21.26 4.91
CA ILE A 40 -7.02 20.06 5.04
C ILE A 40 -8.07 20.09 3.93
N LEU A 41 -8.18 19.00 3.19
CA LEU A 41 -9.17 18.82 2.14
C LEU A 41 -10.24 17.88 2.66
N ASN A 42 -11.47 18.37 2.70
CA ASN A 42 -12.63 17.61 3.14
C ASN A 42 -13.55 17.32 1.96
N THR A 43 -13.77 16.05 1.66
CA THR A 43 -14.75 15.61 0.67
C THR A 43 -16.09 15.44 1.37
N THR A 44 -17.09 16.21 0.95
CA THR A 44 -18.43 16.19 1.55
C THR A 44 -19.20 14.94 1.17
N GLU A 45 -20.34 14.70 1.83
CA GLU A 45 -21.25 13.61 1.45
C GLU A 45 -21.71 13.73 0.00
N PHE A 46 -21.96 12.57 -0.63
CA PHE A 46 -22.30 12.43 -2.05
C PHE A 46 -21.29 13.07 -3.03
N HIS A 47 -20.08 13.37 -2.58
CA HIS A 47 -19.05 14.02 -3.41
C HIS A 47 -19.53 15.33 -4.04
N LEU A 48 -20.34 16.12 -3.30
CA LEU A 48 -20.84 17.40 -3.82
C LEU A 48 -19.70 18.40 -4.08
N ARG A 49 -18.70 18.43 -3.19
CA ARG A 49 -17.51 19.27 -3.30
C ARG A 49 -16.36 18.76 -2.43
N ILE A 50 -15.19 19.30 -2.69
CA ILE A 50 -14.06 19.30 -1.75
C ILE A 50 -13.96 20.71 -1.17
N THR A 51 -13.99 20.82 0.16
CA THR A 51 -13.70 22.05 0.89
C THR A 51 -12.23 22.02 1.32
N VAL A 52 -11.48 23.05 0.96
CA VAL A 52 -10.08 23.20 1.34
C VAL A 52 -9.96 24.25 2.45
N TRP A 53 -9.44 23.83 3.59
CA TRP A 53 -9.25 24.68 4.77
C TRP A 53 -7.79 25.01 4.97
N SER A 54 -7.43 26.29 5.01
CA SER A 54 -6.08 26.71 5.41
C SER A 54 -5.97 26.77 6.93
N LEU A 55 -5.01 26.05 7.50
CA LEU A 55 -4.72 26.10 8.93
C LEU A 55 -3.92 27.35 9.33
N CYS A 56 -3.26 28.00 8.36
CA CYS A 56 -2.48 29.21 8.59
C CYS A 56 -3.35 30.47 8.55
N THR A 57 -4.13 30.65 7.48
CA THR A 57 -4.90 31.88 7.23
C THR A 57 -6.37 31.78 7.62
N LYS A 58 -6.86 30.56 7.92
CA LYS A 58 -8.28 30.24 8.13
C LYS A 58 -9.16 30.51 6.89
N SER A 59 -8.56 30.68 5.72
CA SER A 59 -9.31 30.81 4.46
C SER A 59 -9.90 29.48 4.02
N VAL A 60 -10.97 29.56 3.24
CA VAL A 60 -11.68 28.41 2.69
C VAL A 60 -11.77 28.53 1.18
N SER A 61 -11.39 27.48 0.47
CA SER A 61 -11.57 27.33 -0.97
C SER A 61 -12.50 26.16 -1.26
N TYR A 62 -13.25 26.23 -2.38
CA TYR A 62 -14.18 25.18 -2.77
C TYR A 62 -13.84 24.64 -4.15
N ILE A 63 -13.69 23.32 -4.24
CA ILE A 63 -13.47 22.60 -5.49
C ILE A 63 -14.73 21.79 -5.79
N LYS A 64 -15.29 21.99 -6.98
CA LYS A 64 -16.59 21.42 -7.38
C LYS A 64 -16.41 20.11 -8.15
N TYR A 65 -17.48 19.33 -8.19
CA TYR A 65 -17.64 18.15 -9.04
C TYR A 65 -16.62 17.00 -8.81
N PRO A 66 -16.13 16.75 -7.59
CA PRO A 66 -15.23 15.61 -7.37
C PRO A 66 -15.96 14.32 -7.73
N LYS A 67 -15.29 13.45 -8.51
CA LYS A 67 -15.83 12.15 -8.86
C LYS A 67 -15.71 11.20 -7.68
N ALA A 68 -16.76 10.41 -7.43
CA ALA A 68 -16.73 9.29 -6.51
C ALA A 68 -15.99 8.11 -7.14
N CYS A 69 -14.68 8.01 -6.95
CA CYS A 69 -13.87 6.87 -7.41
C CYS A 69 -12.77 6.52 -6.40
N GLN A 70 -12.13 5.36 -6.60
CA GLN A 70 -11.19 4.80 -5.63
C GLN A 70 -9.94 5.67 -5.43
N GLN A 71 -9.41 6.24 -6.52
CA GLN A 71 -8.20 7.07 -6.50
C GLN A 71 -8.43 8.35 -7.30
N GLY A 72 -9.37 9.18 -6.84
CA GLY A 72 -9.80 10.39 -7.54
C GLY A 72 -8.97 11.64 -7.29
N ILE A 73 -8.01 11.62 -6.37
CA ILE A 73 -7.15 12.77 -6.03
C ILE A 73 -5.71 12.29 -6.00
N ALA A 74 -4.81 13.00 -6.68
CA ALA A 74 -3.37 12.74 -6.63
C ALA A 74 -2.58 14.04 -6.52
N PHE A 75 -1.63 14.07 -5.61
CA PHE A 75 -0.67 15.18 -5.49
C PHE A 75 0.64 14.84 -6.19
N THR A 76 1.27 15.86 -6.76
CA THR A 76 2.67 15.79 -7.18
C THR A 76 3.59 15.69 -5.97
N ARG A 77 4.74 15.02 -6.12
CA ARG A 77 5.68 14.78 -5.01
C ARG A 77 6.27 16.06 -4.42
N ASP A 78 6.41 17.11 -5.23
CA ASP A 78 6.84 18.44 -4.77
C ASP A 78 5.70 19.25 -4.12
N GLY A 79 4.48 18.71 -4.11
CA GLY A 79 3.30 19.32 -3.52
C GLY A 79 2.74 20.51 -4.28
N ARG A 80 3.27 20.83 -5.47
CA ARG A 80 2.91 22.04 -6.21
C ARG A 80 1.55 21.94 -6.88
N TYR A 81 1.20 20.76 -7.36
CA TYR A 81 -0.03 20.48 -8.09
C TYR A 81 -0.83 19.33 -7.50
N MET A 82 -2.15 19.45 -7.61
CA MET A 82 -3.12 18.40 -7.32
C MET A 82 -3.91 18.11 -8.59
N ALA A 83 -4.03 16.83 -8.98
CA ALA A 83 -4.99 16.39 -9.98
C ALA A 83 -6.24 15.84 -9.27
N LEU A 84 -7.39 16.11 -9.86
CA LEU A 84 -8.71 15.68 -9.42
C LEU A 84 -9.45 15.03 -10.59
N ALA A 85 -9.98 13.83 -10.35
CA ALA A 85 -10.99 13.23 -11.20
C ALA A 85 -12.32 13.95 -10.96
N GLU A 86 -12.87 14.52 -12.03
CA GLU A 86 -14.09 15.30 -12.01
C GLU A 86 -15.17 14.58 -12.84
N ARG A 87 -16.43 14.65 -12.38
CA ARG A 87 -17.58 14.20 -13.18
C ARG A 87 -18.63 15.30 -13.28
N ARG A 88 -18.89 15.74 -14.52
CA ARG A 88 -19.87 16.79 -14.83
C ARG A 88 -20.70 16.38 -16.03
N ASP A 89 -22.02 16.56 -15.94
CA ASP A 89 -22.96 16.22 -17.02
C ASP A 89 -22.75 14.78 -17.57
N CYS A 90 -22.48 13.84 -16.66
CA CYS A 90 -22.17 12.44 -16.93
C CYS A 90 -20.91 12.19 -17.79
N LYS A 91 -20.00 13.16 -17.87
CA LYS A 91 -18.68 13.03 -18.50
C LYS A 91 -17.56 13.17 -17.48
N ASP A 92 -16.49 12.44 -17.72
CA ASP A 92 -15.30 12.47 -16.88
C ASP A 92 -14.27 13.46 -17.43
N HIS A 93 -13.71 14.22 -16.50
CA HIS A 93 -12.68 15.20 -16.75
C HIS A 93 -11.57 15.04 -15.72
N VAL A 94 -10.41 15.61 -16.03
CA VAL A 94 -9.33 15.81 -15.06
C VAL A 94 -9.10 17.30 -14.89
N SER A 95 -9.12 17.73 -13.63
CA SER A 95 -8.83 19.11 -13.23
C SER A 95 -7.53 19.14 -12.44
N ILE A 96 -6.61 20.03 -12.84
CA ILE A 96 -5.31 20.23 -12.18
C ILE A 96 -5.36 21.57 -11.46
N PHE A 97 -5.04 21.58 -10.17
CA PHE A 97 -5.02 22.76 -9.31
C PHE A 97 -3.59 23.08 -8.86
N VAL A 98 -3.30 24.36 -8.70
CA VAL A 98 -2.08 24.83 -8.02
C VAL A 98 -2.34 24.81 -6.51
N CYS A 99 -1.53 24.10 -5.73
CA CYS A 99 -1.79 23.90 -4.30
C CYS A 99 -1.57 25.16 -3.45
N SER A 100 -0.82 26.16 -3.95
CA SER A 100 -0.52 27.38 -3.19
C SER A 100 -1.75 28.26 -2.93
N ASP A 101 -2.68 28.29 -3.89
CA ASP A 101 -3.87 29.15 -3.87
C ASP A 101 -5.15 28.41 -4.30
N TRP A 102 -5.03 27.11 -4.61
CA TRP A 102 -6.11 26.22 -5.04
C TRP A 102 -6.81 26.70 -6.31
N GLN A 103 -6.12 27.45 -7.17
CA GLN A 103 -6.64 27.88 -8.46
C GLN A 103 -6.56 26.76 -9.49
N LEU A 104 -7.55 26.72 -10.39
CA LEU A 104 -7.60 25.78 -11.50
C LEU A 104 -6.53 26.15 -12.53
N LEU A 105 -5.57 25.26 -12.74
CA LEU A 105 -4.53 25.39 -13.75
C LEU A 105 -4.98 24.83 -15.10
N ARG A 106 -5.55 23.63 -15.10
CA ARG A 106 -6.01 22.93 -16.31
C ARG A 106 -7.28 22.15 -16.04
N HIS A 107 -8.07 22.01 -17.08
CA HIS A 107 -9.26 21.18 -17.12
C HIS A 107 -9.36 20.58 -18.52
N PHE A 108 -9.47 19.27 -18.61
CA PHE A 108 -9.53 18.56 -19.89
C PHE A 108 -10.34 17.28 -19.79
N ASP A 109 -10.90 16.87 -20.92
CA ASP A 109 -11.69 15.65 -21.05
C ASP A 109 -10.77 14.42 -21.08
N THR A 110 -11.23 13.32 -20.48
CA THR A 110 -10.55 12.04 -20.56
C THR A 110 -11.30 11.07 -21.46
N GLU A 111 -10.60 10.33 -22.31
CA GLU A 111 -11.21 9.33 -23.23
C GLU A 111 -11.59 8.00 -22.52
N THR A 112 -11.88 8.07 -21.22
CA THR A 112 -12.35 6.97 -20.38
C THR A 112 -13.86 6.86 -20.46
N GLN A 113 -14.40 5.65 -20.36
CA GLN A 113 -15.85 5.42 -20.17
C GLN A 113 -16.27 5.76 -18.75
N ASP A 114 -15.49 5.34 -17.76
CA ASP A 114 -15.74 5.59 -16.35
C ASP A 114 -14.41 5.59 -15.57
N LEU A 115 -13.71 6.72 -15.57
CA LEU A 115 -12.43 6.97 -14.89
C LEU A 115 -12.39 6.37 -13.46
N ALA A 116 -11.55 5.37 -13.23
CA ALA A 116 -11.47 4.68 -11.94
C ALA A 116 -10.40 5.29 -11.01
N GLY A 117 -9.32 5.81 -11.57
CA GLY A 117 -8.32 6.52 -10.77
C GLY A 117 -7.28 7.30 -11.58
N ILE A 118 -6.51 8.08 -10.83
CA ILE A 118 -5.43 8.92 -11.32
C ILE A 118 -4.21 8.82 -10.40
N GLU A 119 -3.01 8.93 -10.96
CA GLU A 119 -1.76 8.92 -10.18
C GLU A 119 -0.65 9.69 -10.90
N TRP A 120 -0.01 10.64 -10.21
CA TRP A 120 1.16 11.34 -10.73
C TRP A 120 2.40 10.44 -10.69
N ALA A 121 3.18 10.47 -11.76
CA ALA A 121 4.55 9.97 -11.72
C ALA A 121 5.34 10.75 -10.65
N PRO A 122 6.28 10.10 -9.92
CA PRO A 122 7.05 10.76 -8.86
C PRO A 122 7.83 12.01 -9.29
N ASN A 123 8.19 12.13 -10.57
CA ASN A 123 8.82 13.31 -11.16
C ASN A 123 7.85 14.48 -11.41
N GLY A 124 6.54 14.27 -11.26
CA GLY A 124 5.50 15.27 -11.47
C GLY A 124 5.25 15.64 -12.94
N CYS A 125 5.88 14.96 -13.90
CA CYS A 125 5.78 15.33 -15.32
C CYS A 125 4.62 14.65 -16.06
N VAL A 126 4.18 13.49 -15.57
CA VAL A 126 3.20 12.64 -16.23
C VAL A 126 2.13 12.20 -15.25
N LEU A 127 0.87 12.28 -15.66
CA LEU A 127 -0.28 11.79 -14.93
C LEU A 127 -0.80 10.52 -15.60
N ALA A 128 -0.84 9.41 -14.86
CA ALA A 128 -1.57 8.23 -15.28
C ALA A 128 -3.05 8.39 -14.91
N VAL A 129 -3.93 8.03 -15.82
CA VAL A 129 -5.38 7.96 -15.66
C VAL A 129 -5.81 6.60 -16.18
N TRP A 130 -6.63 5.86 -15.46
CA TRP A 130 -7.15 4.58 -15.96
C TRP A 130 -8.65 4.47 -15.79
N ASP A 131 -9.21 3.66 -16.69
CA ASP A 131 -10.64 3.45 -16.80
C ASP A 131 -11.15 2.41 -15.79
N THR A 132 -12.47 2.25 -15.76
CA THR A 132 -13.14 1.21 -14.98
C THR A 132 -12.62 -0.18 -15.32
N CYS A 133 -12.77 -1.13 -14.41
CA CYS A 133 -12.34 -2.50 -14.62
C CYS A 133 -13.07 -3.21 -15.78
N LEU A 134 -14.08 -2.60 -16.39
CA LEU A 134 -14.75 -3.12 -17.59
C LEU A 134 -14.01 -2.77 -18.88
N GLU A 135 -13.08 -1.81 -18.84
CA GLU A 135 -12.33 -1.30 -19.99
C GLU A 135 -10.83 -1.38 -19.71
N TYR A 136 -10.03 -1.89 -20.64
CA TYR A 136 -8.57 -1.88 -20.49
C TYR A 136 -7.99 -0.60 -21.10
N LYS A 137 -8.04 0.50 -20.36
CA LYS A 137 -7.39 1.74 -20.79
C LYS A 137 -6.57 2.37 -19.68
N VAL A 138 -5.31 2.65 -19.99
CA VAL A 138 -4.44 3.53 -19.23
C VAL A 138 -4.01 4.68 -20.14
N LEU A 139 -4.39 5.89 -19.79
CA LEU A 139 -4.09 7.12 -20.51
C LEU A 139 -3.03 7.90 -19.74
N LEU A 140 -2.04 8.43 -20.46
CA LEU A 140 -0.94 9.17 -19.88
C LEU A 140 -0.96 10.59 -20.40
N TYR A 141 -1.07 11.55 -19.48
CA TYR A 141 -1.17 12.97 -19.79
C TYR A 141 0.05 13.72 -19.29
N SER A 142 0.46 14.77 -20.00
CA SER A 142 1.36 15.78 -19.45
C SER A 142 0.60 16.76 -18.57
N LEU A 143 1.34 17.51 -17.74
CA LEU A 143 0.79 18.56 -16.87
C LEU A 143 -0.06 19.62 -17.59
N ASP A 144 0.22 19.88 -18.87
CA ASP A 144 -0.55 20.83 -19.69
C ASP A 144 -1.86 20.25 -20.26
N GLY A 145 -2.16 18.98 -20.00
CA GLY A 145 -3.38 18.28 -20.41
C GLY A 145 -3.29 17.55 -21.75
N ARG A 146 -2.11 17.47 -22.38
CA ARG A 146 -1.96 16.72 -23.64
C ARG A 146 -1.87 15.22 -23.39
N LEU A 147 -2.60 14.44 -24.19
CA LEU A 147 -2.47 12.98 -24.19
C LEU A 147 -1.13 12.59 -24.80
N LEU A 148 -0.24 12.01 -24.00
CA LEU A 148 1.08 11.52 -24.40
C LEU A 148 0.98 10.11 -25.00
N SER A 149 0.16 9.25 -24.39
CA SER A 149 -0.03 7.87 -24.83
C SER A 149 -1.31 7.27 -24.29
N ALA A 150 -1.85 6.29 -25.01
CA ALA A 150 -2.93 5.43 -24.56
C ALA A 150 -2.46 3.98 -24.65
N TYR A 151 -2.58 3.24 -23.56
CA TYR A 151 -2.21 1.84 -23.46
C TYR A 151 -3.44 0.96 -23.24
N CYS A 152 -3.58 -0.05 -24.11
CA CYS A 152 -4.59 -1.08 -24.05
C CYS A 152 -3.92 -2.43 -24.31
N ALA A 153 -4.06 -3.39 -23.39
CA ALA A 153 -3.49 -4.73 -23.58
C ALA A 153 -4.43 -5.65 -24.38
N TYR A 154 -5.74 -5.45 -24.27
CA TYR A 154 -6.79 -6.22 -24.93
C TYR A 154 -8.14 -5.49 -24.80
N GLU A 155 -9.09 -5.78 -25.71
CA GLU A 155 -10.36 -5.03 -25.79
C GLU A 155 -11.52 -5.69 -25.03
N TRP A 156 -11.56 -7.01 -24.91
CA TRP A 156 -12.77 -7.75 -24.53
C TRP A 156 -12.60 -8.59 -23.26
N SER A 157 -12.21 -7.96 -22.16
CA SER A 157 -12.11 -8.61 -20.84
C SER A 157 -11.97 -7.55 -19.73
N LEU A 158 -12.04 -7.97 -18.47
CA LEU A 158 -11.79 -7.08 -17.35
C LEU A 158 -10.39 -6.46 -17.42
N GLY A 159 -10.33 -5.16 -17.22
CA GLY A 159 -9.21 -4.29 -17.49
C GLY A 159 -8.20 -4.17 -16.35
N VAL A 160 -7.96 -2.93 -15.97
CA VAL A 160 -6.97 -2.52 -14.97
C VAL A 160 -7.52 -2.72 -13.56
N LYS A 161 -6.70 -3.27 -12.66
CA LYS A 161 -7.05 -3.48 -11.26
C LYS A 161 -6.19 -2.67 -10.31
N ALA A 162 -4.93 -2.49 -10.65
CA ALA A 162 -3.98 -1.71 -9.87
C ALA A 162 -2.94 -1.07 -10.79
N VAL A 163 -2.45 0.09 -10.39
CA VAL A 163 -1.42 0.86 -11.08
C VAL A 163 -0.43 1.37 -10.03
N ALA A 164 0.86 1.39 -10.36
CA ALA A 164 1.85 2.10 -9.56
C ALA A 164 3.05 2.52 -10.40
N TRP A 165 3.56 3.70 -10.08
CA TRP A 165 4.81 4.20 -10.63
C TRP A 165 6.03 3.63 -9.90
N SER A 166 7.13 3.42 -10.64
CA SER A 166 8.44 3.24 -10.01
C SER A 166 8.89 4.56 -9.37
N PRO A 167 9.58 4.55 -8.21
CA PRO A 167 10.12 5.76 -7.59
C PRO A 167 10.97 6.63 -8.51
N SER A 168 11.67 6.03 -9.46
CA SER A 168 12.48 6.70 -10.51
C SER A 168 11.65 7.33 -11.62
N SER A 169 10.33 7.11 -11.65
CA SER A 169 9.41 7.46 -12.75
C SER A 169 9.75 6.82 -14.11
N GLN A 170 10.66 5.85 -14.15
CA GLN A 170 11.09 5.22 -15.40
C GLN A 170 10.14 4.12 -15.87
N PHE A 171 9.37 3.55 -14.95
CA PHE A 171 8.45 2.45 -15.20
C PHE A 171 7.07 2.72 -14.60
N LEU A 172 6.05 2.22 -15.29
CA LEU A 172 4.68 2.14 -14.79
C LEU A 172 4.27 0.66 -14.78
N ALA A 173 3.89 0.14 -13.61
CA ALA A 173 3.35 -1.21 -13.49
C ALA A 173 1.82 -1.17 -13.53
N VAL A 174 1.24 -1.98 -14.41
CA VAL A 174 -0.20 -2.14 -14.56
C VAL A 174 -0.57 -3.58 -14.19
N GLY A 175 -1.24 -3.76 -13.05
CA GLY A 175 -1.79 -5.03 -12.60
C GLY A 175 -3.21 -5.22 -13.11
N SER A 176 -3.46 -6.36 -13.75
CA SER A 176 -4.70 -6.60 -14.50
C SER A 176 -5.54 -7.73 -13.93
N TYR A 177 -6.82 -7.76 -14.32
CA TYR A 177 -7.75 -8.82 -13.91
C TYR A 177 -7.43 -10.20 -14.50
N ASP A 178 -6.64 -10.25 -15.58
CA ASP A 178 -6.09 -11.48 -16.18
C ASP A 178 -4.96 -12.13 -15.35
N GLY A 179 -4.59 -11.53 -14.21
CA GLY A 179 -3.54 -12.04 -13.32
C GLY A 179 -2.11 -11.73 -13.79
N LYS A 180 -1.94 -10.84 -14.79
CA LYS A 180 -0.64 -10.40 -15.27
C LYS A 180 -0.32 -8.98 -14.80
N VAL A 181 0.97 -8.70 -14.67
CA VAL A 181 1.50 -7.33 -14.49
C VAL A 181 2.27 -6.94 -15.72
N ARG A 182 1.97 -5.77 -16.27
CA ARG A 182 2.63 -5.24 -17.46
C ARG A 182 3.44 -4.01 -17.08
N ILE A 183 4.70 -4.00 -17.51
CA ILE A 183 5.63 -2.89 -17.20
C ILE A 183 5.78 -2.04 -18.45
N LEU A 184 5.35 -0.78 -18.37
CA LEU A 184 5.51 0.21 -19.43
C LEU A 184 6.75 1.07 -19.16
N ASN A 185 7.45 1.49 -20.22
CA ASN A 185 8.58 2.42 -20.10
C ASN A 185 8.13 3.88 -20.23
N HIS A 186 8.83 4.79 -19.54
CA HIS A 186 8.53 6.21 -19.58
C HIS A 186 8.82 6.95 -20.90
N VAL A 187 9.62 6.35 -21.80
CA VAL A 187 10.04 7.02 -23.05
C VAL A 187 8.96 6.89 -24.13
N THR A 188 8.44 5.67 -24.31
CA THR A 188 7.52 5.31 -25.39
C THR A 188 6.16 4.84 -24.89
N TRP A 189 6.03 4.59 -23.58
CA TRP A 189 4.82 4.06 -22.94
C TRP A 189 4.38 2.70 -23.47
N LYS A 190 5.28 2.01 -24.17
CA LYS A 190 5.08 0.63 -24.62
C LYS A 190 5.46 -0.36 -23.53
N MET A 191 4.81 -1.52 -23.56
CA MET A 191 5.13 -2.63 -22.68
C MET A 191 6.52 -3.18 -22.99
N ILE A 192 7.38 -3.24 -21.97
CA ILE A 192 8.70 -3.88 -22.05
C ILE A 192 8.60 -5.36 -21.69
N THR A 193 7.85 -5.68 -20.63
CA THR A 193 7.72 -7.04 -20.12
C THR A 193 6.35 -7.27 -19.48
N GLU A 194 6.02 -8.55 -19.35
CA GLU A 194 4.83 -9.06 -18.69
C GLU A 194 5.23 -10.11 -17.64
N PHE A 195 4.73 -9.97 -16.42
CA PHE A 195 4.89 -10.92 -15.33
C PHE A 195 3.58 -11.67 -15.08
N GLY A 196 3.60 -12.98 -15.22
CA GLY A 196 2.50 -13.86 -14.80
C GLY A 196 2.76 -14.44 -13.42
N HIS A 197 1.71 -14.79 -12.67
CA HIS A 197 1.82 -15.39 -11.35
C HIS A 197 1.61 -16.92 -11.45
N PRO A 198 2.66 -17.72 -11.72
CA PRO A 198 2.49 -19.16 -11.91
C PRO A 198 2.11 -19.84 -10.59
N ALA A 199 1.16 -20.78 -10.66
CA ALA A 199 0.80 -21.63 -9.53
C ALA A 199 1.92 -22.63 -9.17
N THR A 200 2.82 -22.93 -10.09
CA THR A 200 3.97 -23.81 -9.85
C THR A 200 5.25 -23.10 -10.26
N VAL A 201 6.18 -22.94 -9.31
CA VAL A 201 7.49 -22.33 -9.52
C VAL A 201 8.50 -23.42 -9.85
N ASN A 202 8.88 -23.51 -11.13
CA ASN A 202 9.83 -24.53 -11.61
C ASN A 202 11.26 -24.01 -11.78
N ASN A 203 11.47 -22.69 -11.73
CA ASN A 203 12.78 -22.09 -12.02
C ASN A 203 13.71 -22.21 -10.80
N PRO A 204 14.84 -22.92 -10.89
CA PRO A 204 15.76 -23.08 -9.77
C PRO A 204 16.45 -21.78 -9.34
N LYS A 205 16.42 -20.72 -10.18
CA LYS A 205 16.95 -19.39 -9.84
C LYS A 205 16.00 -18.55 -8.98
N THR A 206 14.75 -18.99 -8.82
CA THR A 206 13.77 -18.33 -7.96
C THR A 206 13.83 -18.95 -6.57
N VAL A 207 13.97 -18.12 -5.54
CA VAL A 207 13.96 -18.58 -4.16
C VAL A 207 12.52 -18.55 -3.64
N VAL A 208 12.05 -19.66 -3.08
CA VAL A 208 10.71 -19.74 -2.47
C VAL A 208 10.85 -19.90 -0.96
N TYR A 209 10.40 -18.90 -0.21
CA TYR A 209 10.35 -18.95 1.25
C TYR A 209 8.96 -19.37 1.69
N LYS A 210 8.85 -20.49 2.40
CA LYS A 210 7.59 -20.97 3.00
C LYS A 210 7.58 -20.70 4.48
N GLU A 211 6.53 -20.03 4.95
CA GLU A 211 6.25 -19.94 6.38
C GLU A 211 5.90 -21.32 6.92
N ALA A 212 6.58 -21.73 7.98
CA ALA A 212 6.31 -22.93 8.73
C ALA A 212 6.19 -22.60 10.23
N GLU A 213 5.16 -23.15 10.88
CA GLU A 213 5.04 -23.11 12.34
C GLU A 213 5.70 -24.36 12.92
N LYS A 214 6.68 -24.19 13.81
CA LYS A 214 7.15 -25.28 14.66
C LYS A 214 6.48 -25.18 16.01
N ASN A 215 5.62 -26.15 16.30
CA ASN A 215 5.11 -26.35 17.65
C ASN A 215 6.22 -26.95 18.52
N PRO A 216 6.61 -26.36 19.66
CA PRO A 216 7.62 -26.94 20.54
C PRO A 216 7.25 -28.32 21.14
N GLN A 217 6.02 -28.79 20.96
CA GLN A 217 5.57 -30.07 21.49
C GLN A 217 5.61 -31.20 20.46
N LEU A 218 6.81 -31.76 20.24
CA LEU A 218 6.99 -33.15 19.79
C LEU A 218 8.43 -33.67 20.05
N ALA A 219 9.10 -33.18 21.09
CA ALA A 219 10.24 -33.88 21.68
C ALA A 219 9.73 -34.88 22.74
N LEU A 220 9.05 -35.95 22.29
CA LEU A 220 8.73 -37.12 23.12
C LEU A 220 10.04 -37.91 23.37
N GLY A 221 10.93 -37.35 24.20
CA GLY A 221 12.23 -37.92 24.51
C GLY A 221 12.58 -37.71 25.97
N ARG A 222 12.12 -38.65 26.82
CA ARG A 222 12.51 -38.86 28.22
C ARG A 222 12.31 -37.68 29.18
N LEU A 223 11.10 -37.60 29.76
CA LEU A 223 10.90 -36.92 31.04
C LEU A 223 11.24 -37.89 32.18
N ALA A 224 12.29 -37.57 32.94
CA ALA A 224 12.55 -38.18 34.23
C ALA A 224 11.59 -37.60 35.28
N PHE A 225 10.94 -38.45 36.06
CA PHE A 225 10.10 -38.08 37.20
C PHE A 225 10.95 -37.98 38.49
N PRO A 226 10.63 -37.07 39.44
CA PRO A 226 9.51 -36.12 39.49
C PRO A 226 9.91 -34.65 39.19
N ALA A 227 8.93 -33.85 38.75
CA ALA A 227 9.10 -32.45 38.37
C ALA A 227 9.08 -31.48 39.57
N PRO A 228 9.97 -30.46 39.64
CA PRO A 228 9.87 -29.40 40.63
C PRO A 228 8.73 -28.42 40.30
N ARG A 229 7.97 -28.04 41.32
CA ARG A 229 6.93 -27.01 41.27
C ARG A 229 7.57 -25.62 41.17
N ALA A 230 7.72 -25.08 39.96
CA ALA A 230 7.73 -23.64 39.66
C ALA A 230 7.97 -23.42 38.16
N ALA A 231 6.90 -23.13 37.40
CA ALA A 231 6.89 -22.30 36.18
C ALA A 231 5.53 -22.47 35.49
N ALA A 232 4.54 -21.67 35.89
CA ALA A 232 3.41 -21.38 35.01
C ALA A 232 3.85 -20.22 34.10
N SER A 233 4.46 -20.53 32.96
CA SER A 233 4.67 -19.58 31.86
C SER A 233 3.42 -19.57 30.98
N PRO A 234 2.73 -18.43 30.78
CA PRO A 234 1.67 -18.34 29.80
C PRO A 234 2.27 -18.16 28.38
N ALA A 235 1.55 -18.69 27.39
CA ALA A 235 1.77 -18.62 25.95
C ALA A 235 2.90 -19.50 25.35
N SER A 236 2.46 -20.54 24.65
CA SER A 236 3.20 -21.22 23.59
C SER A 236 3.78 -20.18 22.63
N ASN A 237 5.08 -19.94 22.70
CA ASN A 237 5.79 -19.07 21.77
C ASN A 237 5.96 -19.84 20.45
N THR A 238 4.92 -19.86 19.62
CA THR A 238 4.95 -20.50 18.31
C THR A 238 5.80 -19.64 17.38
N GLU A 239 7.10 -19.91 17.31
CA GLU A 239 8.00 -19.29 16.33
C GLU A 239 7.60 -19.73 14.92
N SER A 240 7.26 -18.78 14.03
CA SER A 240 7.19 -19.07 12.60
C SER A 240 8.56 -18.88 12.00
N LYS A 241 9.06 -19.90 11.30
CA LYS A 241 10.33 -19.86 10.58
C LYS A 241 10.07 -19.96 9.09
N TYR A 242 10.94 -19.35 8.31
CA TYR A 242 10.93 -19.54 6.87
C TYR A 242 11.85 -20.68 6.49
N GLU A 243 11.31 -21.61 5.72
CA GLU A 243 12.07 -22.69 5.09
C GLU A 243 12.20 -22.38 3.60
N ILE A 244 13.42 -22.55 3.05
CA ILE A 244 13.65 -22.38 1.62
C ILE A 244 13.24 -23.69 0.93
N ALA A 245 12.23 -23.62 0.08
CA ALA A 245 11.77 -24.76 -0.68
C ALA A 245 12.56 -24.91 -1.99
N SER A 246 12.94 -26.14 -2.32
CA SER A 246 13.55 -26.48 -3.60
C SER A 246 12.49 -26.59 -4.70
N ALA A 247 12.81 -26.10 -5.90
CA ALA A 247 11.92 -26.22 -7.06
C ALA A 247 11.79 -27.70 -7.49
N PRO A 248 10.61 -28.15 -7.98
CA PRO A 248 9.41 -27.35 -8.22
C PRO A 248 8.55 -27.14 -6.96
N VAL A 249 8.00 -25.94 -6.80
CA VAL A 249 7.10 -25.60 -5.68
C VAL A 249 5.70 -25.26 -6.19
N SER A 250 4.71 -26.02 -5.75
CA SER A 250 3.29 -25.74 -6.03
C SER A 250 2.66 -24.89 -4.94
N LEU A 251 1.97 -23.83 -5.34
CA LEU A 251 1.26 -22.89 -4.49
C LEU A 251 -0.25 -23.17 -4.53
N GLN A 252 -0.93 -22.94 -3.41
CA GLN A 252 -2.38 -23.15 -3.33
C GLN A 252 -3.14 -22.07 -4.12
N THR A 253 -3.76 -22.48 -5.23
CA THR A 253 -4.55 -21.59 -6.08
C THR A 253 -6.03 -21.70 -5.76
N LEU A 254 -6.68 -20.56 -5.55
CA LEU A 254 -8.12 -20.46 -5.44
C LEU A 254 -8.74 -20.39 -6.83
N LYS A 255 -9.60 -21.36 -7.15
CA LYS A 255 -10.40 -21.29 -8.37
C LYS A 255 -11.51 -20.25 -8.19
N PRO A 256 -11.72 -19.35 -9.15
CA PRO A 256 -12.84 -18.41 -9.10
C PRO A 256 -14.16 -19.19 -9.05
N ILE A 257 -15.03 -18.83 -8.13
CA ILE A 257 -16.39 -19.39 -8.07
C ILE A 257 -17.22 -18.59 -9.08
N ALA A 258 -17.61 -19.22 -10.18
CA ALA A 258 -18.26 -18.57 -11.31
C ALA A 258 -19.55 -17.82 -10.94
N ASP A 259 -20.30 -18.35 -9.97
CA ASP A 259 -21.61 -17.80 -9.56
C ASP A 259 -21.50 -16.70 -8.48
N ARG A 260 -20.29 -16.37 -8.03
CA ARG A 260 -20.08 -15.34 -7.00
C ARG A 260 -19.90 -13.97 -7.66
N ALA A 261 -20.75 -13.03 -7.30
CA ALA A 261 -20.56 -11.62 -7.66
C ALA A 261 -19.20 -11.11 -7.17
N ASN A 262 -18.50 -10.33 -8.01
CA ASN A 262 -17.19 -9.74 -7.74
C ASN A 262 -16.13 -10.79 -7.31
N PRO A 263 -15.74 -11.72 -8.21
CA PRO A 263 -14.76 -12.74 -7.89
C PRO A 263 -13.41 -12.11 -7.54
N LYS A 264 -12.72 -12.69 -6.55
CA LYS A 264 -11.37 -12.27 -6.13
C LYS A 264 -10.34 -12.83 -7.13
N ILE A 265 -10.14 -12.10 -8.21
CA ILE A 265 -9.20 -12.43 -9.29
C ILE A 265 -8.33 -11.23 -9.67
N GLY A 266 -7.25 -11.50 -10.41
CA GLY A 266 -6.32 -10.49 -10.89
C GLY A 266 -5.25 -10.11 -9.88
N VAL A 267 -4.46 -9.10 -10.25
CA VAL A 267 -3.39 -8.54 -9.40
C VAL A 267 -3.99 -7.51 -8.46
N GLY A 268 -4.14 -7.87 -7.18
CA GLY A 268 -4.85 -7.05 -6.19
C GLY A 268 -3.97 -6.04 -5.45
N ALA A 269 -2.66 -6.19 -5.50
CA ALA A 269 -1.72 -5.22 -4.93
C ALA A 269 -0.38 -5.28 -5.67
N LEU A 270 0.27 -4.13 -5.77
CA LEU A 270 1.58 -3.97 -6.38
C LEU A 270 2.29 -2.76 -5.76
N ALA A 271 3.60 -2.88 -5.53
CA ALA A 271 4.42 -1.78 -5.02
C ALA A 271 5.89 -1.97 -5.41
N PHE A 272 6.53 -0.91 -5.92
CA PHE A 272 7.96 -0.90 -6.17
C PHE A 272 8.75 -0.65 -4.88
N SER A 273 9.94 -1.25 -4.78
CA SER A 273 10.91 -0.95 -3.74
C SER A 273 11.49 0.46 -3.93
N PRO A 274 11.94 1.14 -2.85
CA PRO A 274 12.45 2.52 -2.93
C PRO A 274 13.67 2.67 -3.84
N ASP A 275 14.47 1.61 -3.98
CA ASP A 275 15.66 1.56 -4.83
C ASP A 275 15.37 1.27 -6.32
N ASN A 276 14.10 0.97 -6.68
CA ASN A 276 13.66 0.56 -8.02
C ASN A 276 14.15 -0.81 -8.51
N TYR A 277 14.78 -1.61 -7.66
CA TYR A 277 15.27 -2.94 -8.05
C TYR A 277 14.17 -3.99 -8.03
N PHE A 278 13.18 -3.83 -7.16
CA PHE A 278 12.16 -4.83 -6.91
C PHE A 278 10.75 -4.29 -7.12
N LEU A 279 9.87 -5.19 -7.53
CA LEU A 279 8.43 -4.98 -7.53
C LEU A 279 7.81 -6.13 -6.74
N ALA A 280 7.04 -5.80 -5.71
CA ALA A 280 6.23 -6.77 -4.98
C ALA A 280 4.82 -6.79 -5.57
N THR A 281 4.26 -7.97 -5.76
CA THR A 281 2.89 -8.16 -6.28
C THR A 281 2.15 -9.26 -5.53
N ARG A 282 0.83 -9.12 -5.43
CA ARG A 282 -0.06 -10.15 -4.89
C ARG A 282 -1.19 -10.44 -5.87
N SER A 283 -1.33 -11.71 -6.23
CA SER A 283 -2.46 -12.20 -7.01
C SER A 283 -3.60 -12.62 -6.08
N ASP A 284 -4.82 -12.21 -6.40
CA ASP A 284 -6.01 -12.63 -5.65
C ASP A 284 -6.33 -14.12 -5.86
N SER A 285 -5.81 -14.74 -6.95
CA SER A 285 -5.95 -16.18 -7.18
C SER A 285 -5.06 -17.04 -6.28
N VAL A 286 -4.01 -16.47 -5.68
CA VAL A 286 -3.09 -17.16 -4.79
C VAL A 286 -2.80 -16.21 -3.61
N PRO A 287 -3.80 -15.99 -2.73
CA PRO A 287 -3.78 -14.86 -1.80
C PRO A 287 -2.73 -15.00 -0.69
N ASN A 288 -2.18 -16.20 -0.50
CA ASN A 288 -1.15 -16.49 0.50
C ASN A 288 0.27 -16.15 0.03
N ALA A 289 0.43 -15.77 -1.23
CA ALA A 289 1.75 -15.55 -1.81
C ALA A 289 2.01 -14.09 -2.22
N VAL A 290 3.25 -13.66 -2.04
CA VAL A 290 3.79 -12.40 -2.58
C VAL A 290 4.94 -12.73 -3.51
N TRP A 291 4.87 -12.21 -4.74
CA TRP A 291 5.93 -12.34 -5.73
C TRP A 291 6.79 -11.09 -5.71
N ILE A 292 8.09 -11.29 -5.74
CA ILE A 292 9.08 -10.22 -5.83
C ILE A 292 9.85 -10.40 -7.14
N TRP A 293 9.71 -9.42 -8.01
CA TRP A 293 10.32 -9.37 -9.34
C TRP A 293 11.59 -8.54 -9.30
N ASP A 294 12.68 -9.03 -9.90
CA ASP A 294 13.87 -8.22 -10.19
C ASP A 294 13.58 -7.42 -11.47
N ILE A 295 13.46 -6.10 -11.32
CA ILE A 295 13.09 -5.19 -12.42
C ILE A 295 14.24 -4.95 -13.37
N GLN A 296 15.49 -5.02 -12.90
CA GLN A 296 16.64 -4.87 -13.79
C GLN A 296 16.83 -6.09 -14.68
N LYS A 297 16.60 -7.30 -14.12
CA LYS A 297 16.72 -8.57 -14.85
C LYS A 297 15.41 -9.06 -15.46
N LEU A 298 14.32 -8.33 -15.26
CA LEU A 298 12.96 -8.63 -15.73
C LEU A 298 12.56 -10.09 -15.46
N ARG A 299 12.73 -10.56 -14.22
CA ARG A 299 12.47 -11.96 -13.86
C ARG A 299 11.91 -12.11 -12.44
N LEU A 300 11.23 -13.23 -12.20
CA LEU A 300 10.83 -13.64 -10.85
C LEU A 300 12.07 -13.92 -10.00
N PHE A 301 12.22 -13.20 -8.89
CA PHE A 301 13.35 -13.34 -7.98
C PHE A 301 12.99 -14.17 -6.75
N VAL A 302 11.92 -13.79 -6.06
CA VAL A 302 11.48 -14.46 -4.82
C VAL A 302 9.97 -14.67 -4.82
N VAL A 303 9.52 -15.78 -4.23
CA VAL A 303 8.13 -15.97 -3.81
C VAL A 303 8.10 -16.19 -2.30
N LEU A 304 7.26 -15.43 -1.62
CA LEU A 304 6.99 -15.56 -0.18
C LEU A 304 5.63 -16.22 0.00
N GLU A 305 5.59 -17.45 0.51
CA GLU A 305 4.36 -18.18 0.79
C GLU A 305 4.06 -18.17 2.29
N GLN A 306 2.92 -17.59 2.66
CA GLN A 306 2.45 -17.50 4.04
C GLN A 306 1.39 -18.58 4.34
N LEU A 307 1.23 -18.91 5.61
CA LEU A 307 0.17 -19.84 6.06
C LEU A 307 -1.23 -19.24 5.92
N SER A 308 -1.34 -17.92 6.00
CA SER A 308 -2.60 -17.17 5.91
C SER A 308 -2.59 -16.17 4.75
N PRO A 309 -3.77 -15.80 4.20
CA PRO A 309 -3.88 -14.80 3.14
C PRO A 309 -3.22 -13.47 3.50
N VAL A 310 -2.40 -12.94 2.60
CA VAL A 310 -1.75 -11.64 2.77
C VAL A 310 -2.78 -10.53 2.68
N ARG A 311 -2.85 -9.70 3.73
CA ARG A 311 -3.81 -8.58 3.85
C ARG A 311 -3.22 -7.30 3.29
N SER A 312 -1.98 -7.00 3.64
CA SER A 312 -1.25 -5.84 3.16
C SER A 312 0.24 -6.13 3.11
N PHE A 313 0.95 -5.40 2.26
CA PHE A 313 2.40 -5.31 2.27
C PHE A 313 2.83 -3.88 1.93
N GLN A 314 3.95 -3.43 2.49
CA GLN A 314 4.58 -2.16 2.12
C GLN A 314 6.09 -2.27 2.21
N TRP A 315 6.76 -1.66 1.23
CA TRP A 315 8.19 -1.46 1.30
C TRP A 315 8.53 -0.42 2.35
N ASP A 316 9.62 -0.66 3.05
CA ASP A 316 10.36 0.35 3.78
C ASP A 316 10.72 1.49 2.81
N PRO A 317 10.48 2.76 3.18
CA PRO A 317 10.74 3.90 2.31
C PRO A 317 12.22 4.20 2.09
N GLN A 318 13.12 3.69 2.93
CA GLN A 318 14.57 3.94 2.87
C GLN A 318 15.38 2.73 2.39
N GLN A 319 14.89 1.51 2.61
CA GLN A 319 15.63 0.28 2.33
C GLN A 319 14.81 -0.70 1.48
N PRO A 320 15.44 -1.62 0.71
CA PRO A 320 14.74 -2.68 -0.02
C PRO A 320 14.27 -3.80 0.93
N ARG A 321 13.45 -3.43 1.91
CA ARG A 321 12.88 -4.30 2.92
C ARG A 321 11.36 -4.24 2.82
N LEU A 322 10.70 -5.39 2.72
CA LEU A 322 9.26 -5.51 2.57
C LEU A 322 8.64 -5.97 3.88
N ALA A 323 7.65 -5.24 4.40
CA ALA A 323 6.81 -5.69 5.50
C ALA A 323 5.49 -6.27 4.97
N ILE A 324 5.02 -7.35 5.59
CA ILE A 324 3.82 -8.10 5.22
C ILE A 324 3.00 -8.40 6.47
N CYS A 325 1.68 -8.27 6.38
CA CYS A 325 0.75 -8.75 7.40
C CYS A 325 -0.33 -9.68 6.80
N THR A 326 -0.73 -10.68 7.59
CA THR A 326 -1.68 -11.73 7.19
C THR A 326 -2.99 -11.70 7.97
N GLY A 327 -3.17 -10.71 8.87
CA GLY A 327 -4.30 -10.65 9.80
C GLY A 327 -4.09 -11.45 11.08
N GLY A 328 -2.96 -12.17 11.22
CA GLY A 328 -2.54 -12.75 12.50
C GLY A 328 -1.87 -11.71 13.41
N SER A 329 -1.29 -12.18 14.51
CA SER A 329 -0.56 -11.37 15.48
C SER A 329 0.93 -11.20 15.16
N LYS A 330 1.31 -11.46 13.90
CA LYS A 330 2.69 -11.42 13.41
C LYS A 330 2.84 -10.44 12.26
N VAL A 331 4.04 -9.88 12.16
CA VAL A 331 4.52 -9.14 11.00
C VAL A 331 5.69 -9.89 10.40
N TYR A 332 5.71 -10.00 9.08
CA TYR A 332 6.78 -10.69 8.36
C TYR A 332 7.60 -9.66 7.59
N LEU A 333 8.92 -9.75 7.68
CA LEU A 333 9.81 -8.90 6.90
C LEU A 333 10.62 -9.75 5.92
N TRP A 334 10.84 -9.20 4.73
CA TRP A 334 11.77 -9.74 3.75
C TRP A 334 12.79 -8.67 3.36
N SER A 335 14.02 -9.07 3.13
CA SER A 335 15.05 -8.29 2.45
C SER A 335 15.89 -9.22 1.57
N PRO A 336 16.78 -8.71 0.71
CA PRO A 336 17.75 -9.55 0.02
C PRO A 336 18.61 -10.43 0.94
N ALA A 337 18.74 -10.07 2.23
CA ALA A 337 19.47 -10.85 3.23
C ALA A 337 18.67 -12.04 3.79
N GLY A 338 17.34 -12.08 3.61
CA GLY A 338 16.49 -13.18 4.07
C GLY A 338 15.11 -12.73 4.57
N CYS A 339 14.39 -13.67 5.19
CA CYS A 339 13.08 -13.45 5.80
C CYS A 339 13.14 -13.54 7.32
N LEU A 340 12.25 -12.80 7.98
CA LEU A 340 12.01 -12.91 9.43
C LEU A 340 10.53 -12.76 9.74
N SER A 341 10.11 -13.31 10.87
CA SER A 341 8.78 -13.10 11.44
C SER A 341 8.95 -12.48 12.83
N VAL A 342 8.09 -11.52 13.17
CA VAL A 342 8.07 -10.87 14.49
C VAL A 342 6.68 -11.01 15.07
N GLN A 343 6.61 -11.54 16.28
CA GLN A 343 5.39 -11.54 17.08
C GLN A 343 5.14 -10.13 17.61
N VAL A 344 3.97 -9.57 17.34
CA VAL A 344 3.58 -8.27 17.87
C VAL A 344 3.20 -8.43 19.34
N PRO A 345 3.88 -7.74 20.28
CA PRO A 345 3.50 -7.78 21.68
C PRO A 345 2.17 -7.04 21.87
N GLY A 346 1.13 -7.76 22.28
CA GLY A 346 -0.18 -7.21 22.60
C GLY A 346 -0.90 -8.09 23.59
N GLU A 347 -1.63 -7.47 24.52
CA GLU A 347 -2.57 -8.21 25.37
C GLU A 347 -3.79 -8.62 24.53
N GLY A 348 -4.02 -9.93 24.38
CA GLY A 348 -5.15 -10.47 23.61
C GLY A 348 -4.85 -10.76 22.12
N ASP A 349 -5.91 -10.86 21.31
CA ASP A 349 -5.84 -11.21 19.89
C ASP A 349 -5.64 -9.98 18.99
N PHE A 350 -4.46 -9.35 19.07
CA PHE A 350 -4.12 -8.23 18.19
C PHE A 350 -3.87 -8.72 16.77
N GLN A 351 -4.86 -8.51 15.89
CA GLN A 351 -4.78 -8.88 14.48
C GLN A 351 -4.21 -7.72 13.65
N VAL A 352 -3.08 -7.94 12.99
CA VAL A 352 -2.45 -6.93 12.11
C VAL A 352 -3.16 -6.92 10.76
N LEU A 353 -4.07 -5.98 10.55
CA LEU A 353 -4.87 -5.87 9.33
C LEU A 353 -4.23 -4.97 8.28
N SER A 354 -3.47 -3.97 8.72
CA SER A 354 -2.72 -3.05 7.85
C SER A 354 -1.46 -2.57 8.57
N LEU A 355 -0.53 -2.03 7.80
CA LEU A 355 0.75 -1.49 8.27
C LEU A 355 1.08 -0.21 7.52
N CYS A 356 1.80 0.69 8.17
CA CYS A 356 2.25 1.96 7.61
C CYS A 356 3.66 2.27 8.10
N TRP A 357 4.62 2.32 7.19
CA TRP A 357 5.98 2.74 7.52
C TRP A 357 6.05 4.23 7.82
N HIS A 358 6.83 4.59 8.82
CA HIS A 358 7.29 5.97 8.97
C HIS A 358 8.34 6.29 7.89
N PHE A 359 8.41 7.54 7.44
CA PHE A 359 9.25 7.93 6.29
C PHE A 359 10.75 7.63 6.51
N SER A 360 11.24 7.63 7.75
CA SER A 360 12.63 7.31 8.08
C SER A 360 12.95 5.81 8.05
N GLY A 361 11.97 4.91 7.91
CA GLY A 361 12.21 3.46 7.78
C GLY A 361 12.66 2.74 9.07
N ASP A 362 12.71 3.45 10.18
CA ASP A 362 13.09 2.96 11.52
C ASP A 362 11.87 2.59 12.39
N SER A 363 10.67 2.96 11.96
CA SER A 363 9.43 2.64 12.67
C SER A 363 8.27 2.41 11.73
N MET A 364 7.25 1.72 12.23
CA MET A 364 5.99 1.50 11.51
C MET A 364 4.81 1.46 12.49
N ALA A 365 3.66 1.91 12.02
CA ALA A 365 2.38 1.71 12.68
C ALA A 365 1.73 0.43 12.18
N LEU A 366 1.27 -0.40 13.11
CA LEU A 366 0.46 -1.59 12.86
C LEU A 366 -0.98 -1.31 13.25
N LEU A 367 -1.91 -1.56 12.34
CA LEU A 367 -3.32 -1.23 12.50
C LEU A 367 -4.13 -2.53 12.65
N SER A 368 -4.86 -2.62 13.74
CA SER A 368 -5.91 -3.60 13.95
C SER A 368 -7.28 -2.97 13.70
N LYS A 369 -8.36 -3.69 14.01
CA LYS A 369 -9.73 -3.21 13.83
C LYS A 369 -10.01 -1.98 14.71
N ASP A 370 -9.66 -2.08 15.99
CA ASP A 370 -10.01 -1.10 17.03
C ASP A 370 -8.78 -0.52 17.75
N HIS A 371 -7.57 -1.01 17.44
CA HIS A 371 -6.32 -0.65 18.11
C HIS A 371 -5.19 -0.44 17.09
N PHE A 372 -4.13 0.25 17.50
CA PHE A 372 -2.89 0.30 16.74
C PHE A 372 -1.68 0.12 17.67
N CYS A 373 -0.56 -0.31 17.09
CA CYS A 373 0.72 -0.46 17.78
C CYS A 373 1.80 0.30 16.98
N LEU A 374 2.75 0.92 17.66
CA LEU A 374 3.93 1.50 17.03
C LEU A 374 5.11 0.57 17.26
N CYS A 375 5.71 0.10 16.18
CA CYS A 375 6.89 -0.74 16.20
C CYS A 375 8.12 0.09 15.84
N PHE A 376 9.12 0.06 16.71
CA PHE A 376 10.42 0.68 16.47
C PHE A 376 11.42 -0.44 16.21
N LEU A 377 12.20 -0.29 15.13
CA LEU A 377 13.27 -1.21 14.79
C LEU A 377 14.52 -0.77 15.57
N GLU A 378 15.15 -1.69 16.27
CA GLU A 378 16.40 -1.41 16.96
C GLU A 378 17.48 -1.03 15.94
N THR A 379 18.00 0.18 16.06
CA THR A 379 19.22 0.65 15.40
C THR A 379 20.37 0.50 16.39
N GLU A 380 21.49 -0.08 15.95
CA GLU A 380 22.64 -0.42 16.82
C GLU A 380 23.16 0.77 17.64
N GLU A 381 22.90 2.01 17.23
CA GLU A 381 23.31 3.23 17.94
C GLU A 381 22.65 3.41 19.32
N ARG A 382 21.50 2.79 19.61
CA ARG A 382 20.81 2.94 20.92
C ARG A 382 21.34 2.02 22.03
N VAL A 383 22.23 1.09 21.70
CA VAL A 383 22.83 0.18 22.70
C VAL A 383 23.87 0.91 23.57
N GLY A 384 24.43 2.04 23.10
CA GLY A 384 25.46 2.80 23.80
C GLY A 384 24.97 3.63 25.01
N THR A 385 23.66 3.91 25.10
CA THR A 385 23.12 4.81 26.14
C THR A 385 22.40 4.09 27.29
N ALA A 386 22.23 2.76 27.23
CA ALA A 386 21.49 1.99 28.24
C ALA A 386 22.36 1.39 29.37
N PHE A 387 23.69 1.45 29.27
CA PHE A 387 24.61 1.06 30.35
C PHE A 387 25.17 2.29 31.07
N GLY A 388 24.30 3.03 31.75
CA GLY A 388 24.69 4.01 32.76
C GLY A 388 25.33 3.29 33.95
N ARG A 389 26.59 3.63 34.24
CA ARG A 389 27.36 3.15 35.40
C ARG A 389 26.57 3.36 36.71
N PRO A 390 26.63 2.42 37.68
CA PRO A 390 26.20 2.73 39.04
C PRO A 390 27.19 3.75 39.63
N GLY A 391 26.67 4.93 39.99
CA GLY A 391 27.43 5.95 40.69
C GLY A 391 27.62 5.57 42.15
N ASP A 392 28.89 5.53 42.57
CA ASP A 392 29.28 5.63 43.97
C ASP A 392 28.96 7.03 44.48
N HIS A 393 28.16 7.12 45.55
CA HIS A 393 28.09 8.29 46.41
C HIS A 393 28.26 7.84 47.86
N THR A 394 29.43 8.15 48.42
CA THR A 394 29.60 8.57 49.82
C THR A 394 28.99 9.95 50.04
#